data_AF-A0A837B2L9-F1
#
_entry.id   AF-A0A837B2L9-F1
#
_cell.length_a   1.000
_cell.length_b   1.000
_cell.length_c   1.000
_cell.angle_alpha   90.00
_cell.angle_beta   90.00
_cell.angle_gamma   90.00
#
_symmetry.space_group_name_H-M   'P 1'
#
loop_
_entity.id
_entity.type
_entity.pdbx_description
1 polymer ?
#
loop_
_entity_poly.entity_id
_entity_poly.type
_entity_poly.pdbx_seq_one_letter_code
_entity_poly.pdbx_strand_id
1 'polypeptide(L)'
;MVAKFVSPYRMAGKSGKNDANNAQAICEAVRRPHMRFVTVKDENQQAMQCLHRTRQGFIEEKTATYNRLRGLISEFSVIAPQSTDALRHMFSEQKSFLPLQVQQYVHDLLVHIDRIEDNITEYDRFCPAWQKQITAVSD
;
A
#
# COMPACT_ATOMS: atom_id res chain seq x y z
N MET A 1 11.65 15.91 -12.42
CA MET A 1 10.68 16.45 -13.41
C MET A 1 9.35 15.72 -13.25
N VAL A 2 8.22 16.41 -13.22
CA VAL A 2 6.91 15.75 -13.05
C VAL A 2 6.43 15.16 -14.38
N ALA A 3 5.96 13.91 -14.39
CA ALA A 3 5.51 13.21 -15.60
C ALA A 3 4.47 14.01 -16.43
N LYS A 4 3.60 14.79 -15.77
CA LYS A 4 2.60 15.65 -16.44
C LYS A 4 3.20 16.72 -17.36
N PHE A 5 4.41 17.20 -17.06
CA PHE A 5 5.10 18.21 -17.89
C PHE A 5 5.90 17.59 -19.04
N VAL A 6 6.12 16.27 -19.01
CA VAL A 6 6.78 15.51 -20.08
C VAL A 6 5.78 15.04 -21.13
N SER A 7 4.56 14.69 -20.71
CA SER A 7 3.50 14.16 -21.58
C SER A 7 3.25 14.98 -22.88
N PRO A 8 3.26 16.32 -22.88
CA PRO A 8 3.08 17.12 -24.11
C PRO A 8 4.20 16.95 -25.15
N TYR A 9 5.39 16.50 -24.74
CA TYR A 9 6.57 16.36 -25.62
C TYR A 9 6.68 14.97 -26.25
N ARG A 10 5.69 14.09 -26.05
CA ARG A 10 5.68 12.76 -26.65
C ARG A 10 5.09 12.79 -28.06
N MET A 11 5.93 12.55 -29.07
CA MET A 11 5.54 12.69 -30.48
C MET A 11 4.41 11.74 -30.93
N ALA A 12 4.34 10.54 -30.35
CA ALA A 12 3.29 9.56 -30.65
C ALA A 12 1.95 9.82 -29.91
N GLY A 13 1.76 11.01 -29.33
CA GLY A 13 0.53 11.41 -28.65
C GLY A 13 0.25 10.63 -27.35
N LYS A 14 -1.00 10.63 -26.90
CA LYS A 14 -1.43 10.00 -25.63
C LYS A 14 -1.36 8.46 -25.64
N SER A 15 -1.42 7.81 -26.80
CA SER A 15 -1.45 6.33 -26.93
C SER A 15 -0.07 5.69 -27.16
N GLY A 16 0.92 6.41 -27.69
CA GLY A 16 2.25 5.84 -27.99
C GLY A 16 3.22 5.80 -26.80
N LYS A 17 2.79 5.29 -25.64
CA LYS A 17 3.65 5.14 -24.46
C LYS A 17 4.56 3.91 -24.64
N ASN A 18 5.82 4.16 -24.98
CA ASN A 18 6.90 3.18 -24.93
C ASN A 18 8.17 3.86 -24.38
N ASP A 19 9.18 3.07 -24.03
CA ASP A 19 10.36 3.60 -23.35
C ASP A 19 11.18 4.55 -24.24
N ALA A 20 11.30 4.25 -25.53
CA ALA A 20 11.99 5.11 -26.49
C ALA A 20 11.33 6.51 -26.60
N ASN A 21 10.01 6.54 -26.75
CA ASN A 21 9.23 7.77 -26.82
C ASN A 21 9.24 8.54 -25.49
N ASN A 22 9.26 7.83 -24.36
CA ASN A 22 9.37 8.47 -23.04
C ASN A 22 10.76 9.10 -22.85
N ALA A 23 11.83 8.41 -23.23
CA ALA A 23 13.19 8.93 -23.15
C ALA A 23 13.35 10.17 -24.03
N GLN A 24 12.89 10.12 -25.29
CA GLN A 24 12.90 11.26 -26.18
C GLN A 24 12.09 12.45 -25.62
N ALA A 25 10.88 12.20 -25.11
CA ALA A 25 10.05 13.24 -24.51
C ALA A 25 10.71 13.88 -23.28
N ILE A 26 11.42 13.10 -22.45
CA ILE A 26 12.19 13.62 -21.31
C ILE A 26 13.33 14.52 -21.80
N CYS A 27 14.13 14.05 -22.76
CA CYS A 27 15.23 14.83 -23.32
C CYS A 27 14.75 16.15 -23.94
N GLU A 28 13.61 16.11 -24.62
CA GLU A 28 12.98 17.28 -25.23
C GLU A 28 12.44 18.26 -24.16
N ALA A 29 11.77 17.73 -23.14
CA ALA A 29 11.22 18.51 -22.04
C ALA A 29 12.33 19.23 -21.24
N VAL A 30 13.44 18.54 -20.91
CA VAL A 30 14.57 19.10 -20.14
C VAL A 30 15.16 20.35 -20.78
N ARG A 31 15.09 20.46 -22.11
CA ARG A 31 15.66 21.58 -22.87
C ARG A 31 14.75 22.82 -22.91
N ARG A 32 13.53 22.75 -22.38
CA ARG A 32 12.57 23.86 -22.46
C ARG A 32 12.82 24.89 -21.35
N PRO A 33 12.87 26.19 -21.68
CA PRO A 33 13.24 27.24 -20.72
C PRO A 33 12.24 27.42 -19.57
N HIS A 34 10.96 27.04 -19.79
CA HIS A 34 9.91 27.09 -18.76
C HIS A 34 9.69 25.74 -18.08
N MET A 35 10.61 24.78 -18.25
CA MET A 35 10.49 23.46 -17.65
C MET A 35 10.67 23.54 -16.14
N ARG A 36 9.68 23.02 -15.39
CA ARG A 36 9.72 22.99 -13.93
C ARG A 36 10.33 21.68 -13.45
N PHE A 37 11.51 21.78 -12.86
CA PHE A 37 12.13 20.66 -12.14
C PHE A 37 11.45 20.46 -10.79
N VAL A 38 11.47 19.22 -10.31
CA VAL A 38 11.01 18.89 -8.96
C VAL A 38 12.24 18.96 -8.09
N THR A 39 12.15 19.62 -6.94
CA THR A 39 13.22 19.68 -5.96
C THR A 39 13.62 18.26 -5.54
N VAL A 40 14.92 18.04 -5.33
CA VAL A 40 15.39 16.81 -4.70
C VAL A 40 14.78 16.77 -3.30
N LYS A 41 14.22 15.61 -2.92
CA LYS A 41 13.61 15.45 -1.61
C LYS A 41 14.67 15.55 -0.53
N ASP A 42 14.40 16.35 0.50
CA ASP A 42 15.20 16.31 1.73
C ASP A 42 15.00 14.98 2.48
N GLU A 43 15.87 14.71 3.45
CA GLU A 43 15.84 13.46 4.22
C GLU A 43 14.51 13.26 4.97
N ASN A 44 13.88 14.33 5.46
CA ASN A 44 12.60 14.26 6.18
C ASN A 44 11.46 13.87 5.23
N GLN A 45 11.43 14.44 4.02
CA GLN A 45 10.48 14.10 2.96
C GLN A 45 10.67 12.66 2.47
N GLN A 46 11.91 12.16 2.43
CA GLN A 46 12.20 10.76 2.11
C GLN A 46 11.75 9.83 3.24
N ALA A 47 12.04 10.15 4.50
CA ALA A 47 11.60 9.40 5.66
C ALA A 47 10.07 9.29 5.73
N MET A 48 9.35 10.38 5.45
CA MET A 48 7.89 10.37 5.36
C MET A 48 7.39 9.45 4.24
N GLN A 49 8.06 9.46 3.08
CA GLN A 49 7.70 8.53 2.01
C GLN A 49 7.92 7.07 2.43
N CYS A 50 9.00 6.78 3.17
CA CYS A 50 9.23 5.45 3.74
C CYS A 50 8.10 5.08 4.71
N LEU A 51 7.71 5.97 5.61
CA LEU A 51 6.59 5.77 6.54
C LEU A 51 5.30 5.39 5.81
N HIS A 52 4.91 6.16 4.78
CA HIS A 52 3.69 5.87 4.00
C HIS A 52 3.76 4.52 3.29
N ARG A 53 4.92 4.18 2.70
CA ARG A 53 5.12 2.90 2.02
C ARG A 53 5.08 1.73 2.99
N THR A 54 5.71 1.86 4.15
CA THR A 54 5.68 0.84 5.20
C THR A 54 4.25 0.59 5.68
N ARG A 55 3.52 1.66 6.00
CA ARG A 55 2.09 1.57 6.38
C ARG A 55 1.25 0.90 5.28
N GLN A 56 1.45 1.31 4.03
CA GLN A 56 0.73 0.75 2.89
C GLN A 56 1.04 -0.75 2.72
N GLY A 57 2.30 -1.16 2.91
CA GLY A 57 2.70 -2.56 2.91
C GLY A 57 1.97 -3.39 3.97
N PHE A 58 1.82 -2.88 5.19
CA PHE A 58 1.03 -3.56 6.23
C PHE A 58 -0.45 -3.70 5.86
N ILE A 59 -1.06 -2.69 5.22
CA ILE A 59 -2.45 -2.77 4.76
C ILE A 59 -2.61 -3.86 3.69
N GLU A 60 -1.68 -3.91 2.74
CA GLU A 60 -1.66 -4.94 1.69
C GLU A 60 -1.47 -6.33 2.28
N GLU A 61 -0.54 -6.49 3.23
CA GLU A 61 -0.29 -7.74 3.94
C GLU A 61 -1.52 -8.19 4.74
N LYS A 62 -2.21 -7.26 5.42
CA LYS A 62 -3.45 -7.54 6.13
C LYS A 62 -4.50 -8.15 5.20
N THR A 63 -4.78 -7.49 4.08
CA THR A 63 -5.75 -7.97 3.10
C THR A 63 -5.33 -9.33 2.52
N ALA A 64 -4.05 -9.51 2.19
CA ALA A 64 -3.52 -10.78 1.70
C ALA A 64 -3.68 -11.91 2.72
N THR A 65 -3.46 -11.63 4.01
CA THR A 65 -3.56 -12.62 5.09
C THR A 65 -5.02 -13.04 5.31
N TYR A 66 -5.97 -12.10 5.29
CA TYR A 66 -7.39 -12.43 5.32
C TYR A 66 -7.82 -13.26 4.09
N ASN A 67 -7.32 -12.94 2.91
CA ASN A 67 -7.64 -13.71 1.70
C ASN A 67 -7.04 -15.13 1.76
N ARG A 68 -5.82 -15.28 2.28
CA ARG A 68 -5.22 -16.60 2.56
C ARG A 68 -6.07 -17.40 3.54
N LEU A 69 -6.50 -16.77 4.63
CA LEU A 69 -7.38 -17.40 5.62
C LEU A 69 -8.68 -17.91 4.97
N ARG A 70 -9.34 -17.08 4.15
CA ARG A 70 -10.55 -17.47 3.41
C ARG A 70 -10.31 -18.63 2.42
N GLY A 71 -9.18 -18.60 1.70
CA GLY A 71 -8.82 -19.69 0.79
C GLY A 71 -8.62 -21.02 1.54
N LEU A 72 -7.86 -21.01 2.63
CA LEU A 72 -7.57 -22.21 3.41
C LEU A 72 -8.83 -22.87 3.98
N ILE A 73 -9.77 -22.10 4.51
CA ILE A 73 -11.00 -22.66 5.09
C ILE A 73 -12.01 -23.10 4.04
N SER A 74 -11.96 -22.53 2.82
CA SER A 74 -12.84 -22.96 1.73
C SER A 74 -12.59 -24.41 1.29
N GLU A 75 -11.37 -24.92 1.46
CA GLU A 75 -11.01 -26.34 1.23
C GLU A 75 -11.79 -27.29 2.16
N PHE A 76 -12.30 -26.78 3.28
CA PHE A 76 -13.11 -27.53 4.25
C PHE A 76 -14.61 -27.22 4.10
N SER A 77 -15.05 -26.74 2.93
CA SER A 77 -16.44 -26.39 2.64
C SER A 77 -17.02 -25.29 3.53
N VAL A 78 -16.17 -24.43 4.10
CA VAL A 78 -16.58 -23.29 4.92
C VAL A 78 -16.79 -22.07 4.03
N ILE A 79 -18.03 -21.58 3.97
CA ILE A 79 -18.36 -20.35 3.24
C ILE A 79 -18.05 -19.15 4.15
N ALA A 80 -16.91 -18.51 3.89
CA ALA A 80 -16.44 -17.39 4.68
C ALA A 80 -17.16 -16.08 4.31
N PRO A 81 -17.55 -15.25 5.29
CA PRO A 81 -18.08 -13.91 5.00
C PRO A 81 -17.00 -13.00 4.39
N GLN A 82 -17.45 -12.06 3.56
CA GLN A 82 -16.57 -11.06 2.92
C GLN A 82 -16.08 -10.00 3.90
N SER A 83 -16.89 -9.63 4.89
CA SER A 83 -16.47 -8.72 5.96
C SER A 83 -15.41 -9.36 6.84
N THR A 84 -14.35 -8.62 7.16
CA THR A 84 -13.30 -9.05 8.10
C THR A 84 -13.84 -9.21 9.52
N ASP A 85 -14.75 -8.33 9.93
CA ASP A 85 -15.35 -8.36 11.27
C ASP A 85 -16.26 -9.57 11.42
N ALA A 86 -17.09 -9.84 10.41
CA ALA A 86 -17.93 -11.03 10.39
C ALA A 86 -17.09 -12.32 10.36
N LEU A 87 -15.95 -12.30 9.66
CA LEU A 87 -15.03 -13.44 9.61
C LEU A 87 -14.40 -13.69 10.98
N ARG A 88 -13.96 -12.63 11.68
CA ARG A 88 -13.46 -12.74 13.06
C ARG A 88 -14.53 -13.28 14.00
N HIS A 89 -15.76 -12.79 13.89
CA HIS A 89 -16.88 -13.24 14.72
C HIS A 89 -17.19 -14.73 14.54
N MET A 90 -17.21 -15.21 13.29
CA MET A 90 -17.39 -16.62 12.96
C MET A 90 -16.37 -17.51 13.69
N PHE A 91 -15.11 -17.08 13.77
CA PHE A 91 -14.07 -17.83 14.48
C PHE A 91 -14.05 -17.64 15.99
N SER A 92 -14.64 -16.56 16.52
CA SER A 92 -14.80 -16.40 17.98
C SER A 92 -15.94 -17.24 18.53
N GLU A 93 -17.01 -17.45 17.76
CA GLU A 93 -18.18 -18.22 18.21
C GLU A 93 -17.96 -19.73 18.16
N GLN A 94 -17.40 -20.24 17.06
CA GLN A 94 -17.23 -21.68 16.89
C GLN A 94 -16.10 -22.02 15.92
N LYS A 95 -15.13 -22.83 16.34
CA LYS A 95 -14.04 -23.32 15.48
C LYS A 95 -14.16 -24.80 15.12
N SER A 96 -15.14 -25.50 15.69
CA SER A 96 -15.26 -26.96 15.63
C SER A 96 -15.61 -27.51 14.24
N PHE A 97 -15.92 -26.65 13.27
CA PHE A 97 -16.14 -27.04 11.87
C PHE A 97 -14.82 -27.34 11.13
N LEU A 98 -13.65 -27.04 11.72
CA LEU A 98 -12.34 -27.33 11.15
C LEU A 98 -11.61 -28.46 11.92
N PRO A 99 -10.76 -29.26 11.25
CA PRO A 99 -9.83 -30.14 11.92
C PRO A 99 -8.90 -29.39 12.88
N LEU A 100 -8.47 -30.04 13.96
CA LEU A 100 -7.70 -29.41 15.05
C LEU A 100 -6.43 -28.70 14.55
N GLN A 101 -5.68 -29.31 13.63
CA GLN A 101 -4.47 -28.73 13.05
C GLN A 101 -4.79 -27.44 12.26
N VAL A 102 -5.90 -27.41 11.54
CA VAL A 102 -6.32 -26.24 10.76
C VAL A 102 -6.76 -25.11 11.69
N GLN A 103 -7.39 -25.43 12.82
CA GLN A 103 -7.74 -24.43 13.84
C GLN A 103 -6.49 -23.73 14.39
N GLN A 104 -5.37 -24.45 14.54
CA GLN A 104 -4.09 -23.84 14.94
C GLN A 104 -3.58 -22.86 13.88
N TYR A 105 -3.56 -23.26 12.60
CA TYR A 105 -3.14 -22.36 11.52
C TYR A 105 -4.03 -21.11 11.41
N VAL A 106 -5.35 -21.29 11.54
CA VAL A 106 -6.30 -20.16 11.57
C VAL A 106 -6.00 -19.24 12.75
N HIS A 107 -5.73 -19.79 13.93
CA HIS A 107 -5.37 -19.00 15.10
C HIS A 107 -4.07 -18.20 14.87
N ASP A 108 -3.03 -18.83 14.35
CA ASP A 108 -1.74 -18.17 14.07
C ASP A 108 -1.91 -17.03 13.07
N LEU A 109 -2.72 -17.23 12.03
CA LEU A 109 -3.04 -16.18 11.04
C LEU A 109 -3.81 -15.02 11.67
N LEU A 110 -4.78 -15.28 12.55
CA LEU A 110 -5.53 -14.23 13.24
C LEU A 110 -4.63 -13.43 14.19
N VAL A 111 -3.74 -14.10 14.94
CA VAL A 111 -2.74 -13.44 15.78
C VAL A 111 -1.78 -12.59 14.95
N HIS A 112 -1.37 -13.06 13.77
CA HIS A 112 -0.56 -12.27 12.84
C HIS A 112 -1.28 -11.02 12.34
N ILE A 113 -2.57 -11.15 11.98
CA ILE A 113 -3.40 -10.02 11.57
C ILE A 113 -3.49 -8.98 12.68
N ASP A 114 -3.70 -9.40 13.94
CA ASP A 114 -3.75 -8.47 15.09
C ASP A 114 -2.46 -7.64 15.19
N ARG A 115 -1.29 -8.29 15.06
CA ARG A 115 0.01 -7.60 15.05
C ARG A 115 0.15 -6.63 13.88
N ILE A 116 -0.35 -6.98 12.70
CA ILE A 116 -0.36 -6.08 11.55
C ILE A 116 -1.26 -4.86 11.82
N GLU A 117 -2.43 -5.06 12.42
CA GLU A 117 -3.35 -3.97 12.78
C GLU A 117 -2.76 -3.03 13.83
N ASP A 118 -2.04 -3.57 14.81
CA ASP A 118 -1.28 -2.78 15.79
C ASP A 118 -0.20 -1.93 15.11
N ASN A 119 0.57 -2.51 14.19
CA ASN A 119 1.57 -1.78 13.41
C ASN A 119 0.92 -0.65 12.60
N ILE A 120 -0.18 -0.92 11.89
CA ILE A 120 -0.89 0.11 11.10
C ILE A 120 -1.33 1.26 12.01
N THR A 121 -1.90 0.93 13.18
CA THR A 121 -2.34 1.92 14.17
C THR A 121 -1.17 2.75 14.69
N GLU A 122 -0.02 2.12 14.93
CA GLU A 122 1.19 2.81 15.33
C GLU A 122 1.67 3.80 14.27
N TYR A 123 1.78 3.37 13.01
CA TYR A 123 2.18 4.24 11.90
C TYR A 123 1.15 5.35 11.61
N ASP A 124 -0.14 5.09 11.84
CA ASP A 124 -1.19 6.10 11.73
C ASP A 124 -1.03 7.24 12.73
N ARG A 125 -0.52 6.97 13.95
CA ARG A 125 -0.24 8.02 14.93
C ARG A 125 0.86 8.97 14.48
N PHE A 126 1.85 8.47 13.74
CA PHE A 126 2.94 9.29 13.21
C PHE A 126 2.49 10.16 12.03
N CYS A 127 1.52 9.72 11.23
CA CYS A 127 1.14 10.41 10.00
C CYS A 127 0.73 11.91 10.21
N PRO A 128 -0.15 12.28 11.16
CA PRO A 128 -0.52 13.69 11.39
C PRO A 128 0.58 14.53 12.04
N ALA A 129 1.38 13.95 12.94
CA ALA A 129 2.43 14.66 13.67
C ALA A 129 3.56 15.10 12.73
N TRP A 130 3.96 14.20 11.82
CA TRP A 130 5.03 14.46 10.86
C TRP A 130 4.56 15.30 9.66
N GLN A 131 3.27 15.25 9.30
CA GLN A 131 2.69 16.16 8.31
C GLN A 131 2.81 17.64 8.73
N LYS A 132 2.63 17.94 10.03
CA LYS A 132 2.74 19.31 10.56
C LYS A 132 4.18 19.84 10.54
N GLN A 133 5.16 18.99 10.79
CA GLN A 133 6.58 19.37 10.77
C GLN A 133 7.07 19.77 9.37
N ILE A 134 6.56 19.15 8.31
CA ILE A 134 6.97 19.48 6.94
C ILE A 134 6.38 20.82 6.48
N THR A 135 5.11 21.10 6.80
CA THR A 135 4.50 22.39 6.45
C THR A 135 5.22 23.55 7.14
N ALA A 136 5.73 23.34 8.36
CA ALA A 136 6.46 24.36 9.12
C ALA A 136 7.92 24.60 8.67
N VAL A 137 8.52 23.68 7.92
CA VAL A 137 9.91 23.79 7.41
C VAL A 137 9.95 24.30 5.96
N SER A 138 8.78 24.44 5.34
CA SER A 138 8.64 24.86 3.94
C SER A 138 8.33 26.37 3.77
N ASP A 139 8.29 27.13 4.87
CA ASP A 139 8.16 28.60 4.93
C ASP A 139 9.50 29.23 5.37
#